data_AF-A0A936VR67-F1
#
_entry.id   AF-A0A936VR67-F1
#
_cell.length_a   1.000
_cell.length_b   1.000
_cell.length_c   1.000
_cell.angle_alpha   90.00
_cell.angle_beta   90.00
_cell.angle_gamma   90.00
#
_symmetry.space_group_name_H-M   'P 1'
#
loop_
_entity.id
_entity.type
_entity.pdbx_description
1 polymer ?
#
loop_
_entity_poly.entity_id
_entity_poly.type
_entity_poly.pdbx_seq_one_letter_code
_entity_poly.pdbx_strand_id
1 'polypeptide(L)'
;MTADTERTLSFQNQRAVVSPWGASLRRYLFIDADGREIDIAWGYSGGSGKRGGQGDVLIPFPGRIGNGRYSFDGRTFQLECNDKEGPNAIHGFVRKPAMADPAIASEPRHI
;
A
#
# COMPACT_ATOMS: atom_id res chain seq x y z
N MET A 1 -6.95 -4.91 15.31
CA MET A 1 -6.38 -3.81 14.50
C MET A 1 -4.91 -4.14 14.26
N THR A 2 -4.43 -4.09 13.02
CA THR A 2 -2.99 -4.29 12.74
C THR A 2 -2.22 -3.11 13.30
N ALA A 3 -1.25 -3.36 14.18
CA ALA A 3 -0.39 -2.28 14.67
C ALA A 3 0.37 -1.66 13.49
N ASP A 4 0.49 -0.33 13.47
CA ASP A 4 1.31 0.37 12.49
C ASP A 4 2.80 0.21 12.82
N THR A 5 3.29 -1.02 12.75
CA THR A 5 4.68 -1.33 13.08
C THR A 5 5.52 -1.20 11.82
N GLU A 6 6.22 -0.08 11.68
CA GLU A 6 7.21 0.13 10.64
C GLU A 6 8.27 -0.99 10.65
N ARG A 7 8.77 -1.34 9.47
CA ARG A 7 9.88 -2.27 9.29
C ARG A 7 11.00 -1.53 8.59
N THR A 8 12.20 -1.58 9.17
CA THR A 8 13.40 -1.03 8.54
C THR A 8 14.17 -2.17 7.87
N LEU A 9 14.42 -2.04 6.58
CA LEU A 9 15.36 -2.86 5.83
C LEU A 9 16.65 -2.06 5.68
N SER A 10 17.81 -2.70 5.85
CA SER A 10 19.11 -2.04 5.73
C SER A 10 20.04 -2.88 4.86
N PHE A 11 20.74 -2.22 3.95
CA PHE A 11 21.76 -2.85 3.11
C PHE A 11 22.84 -1.81 2.78
N GLN A 12 24.08 -2.10 3.18
CA GLN A 12 25.22 -1.18 3.03
C GLN A 12 24.87 0.22 3.55
N ASN A 13 25.02 1.25 2.71
CA ASN A 13 24.75 2.64 3.04
C ASN A 13 23.30 3.05 2.73
N GLN A 14 22.36 2.11 2.74
CA GLN A 14 20.96 2.36 2.41
C GLN A 14 20.01 1.79 3.46
N ARG A 15 18.92 2.50 3.73
CA ARG A 15 17.83 2.03 4.59
C ARG A 15 16.48 2.34 3.97
N ALA A 16 15.57 1.39 4.02
CA ALA A 16 14.18 1.57 3.61
C ALA A 16 13.25 1.37 4.81
N VAL A 17 12.29 2.28 5.00
CA VAL A 17 11.26 2.14 6.03
C VAL A 17 9.95 1.80 5.35
N VAL A 18 9.39 0.63 5.66
CA VAL A 18 8.15 0.12 5.05
C VAL A 18 7.04 -0.07 6.07
N SER A 19 5.81 0.10 5.61
CA SER A 19 4.58 0.05 6.40
C SER A 19 3.76 -1.20 6.09
N PRO A 20 3.13 -1.85 7.09
CA PRO A 20 2.19 -2.93 6.83
C PRO A 20 0.90 -2.44 6.17
N TRP A 21 0.58 -1.15 6.30
CA TRP A 21 -0.53 -0.51 5.59
C TRP A 21 -0.05 -0.12 4.19
N GLY A 22 -0.72 -0.59 3.13
CA GLY A 22 -0.36 -0.23 1.75
C GLY A 22 0.93 -0.86 1.22
N ALA A 23 1.60 -1.69 2.04
CA ALA A 23 3.01 -2.05 1.83
C ALA A 23 3.89 -0.81 1.55
N SER A 24 3.55 0.34 2.16
CA SER A 24 4.07 1.62 1.69
C SER A 24 5.56 1.78 1.96
N LEU A 25 6.32 2.29 1.00
CA LEU A 25 7.65 2.84 1.24
C LEU A 25 7.50 4.24 1.86
N ARG A 26 7.83 4.37 3.15
CA ARG A 26 7.71 5.63 3.89
C ARG A 26 8.94 6.52 3.79
N ARG A 27 10.12 5.91 3.78
CA ARG A 27 11.42 6.59 3.74
C ARG A 27 12.39 5.75 2.92
N TYR A 28 13.27 6.40 2.18
CA TYR A 28 14.43 5.74 1.57
C TYR A 28 15.67 6.59 1.83
N LEU A 29 16.51 6.13 2.75
CA LEU A 29 17.66 6.86 3.24
C LEU A 29 18.91 6.34 2.53
N PHE A 30 19.67 7.26 1.94
CA PHE A 30 21.04 7.04 1.49
C PHE A 30 21.99 7.68 2.50
N ILE A 31 23.01 6.95 2.92
CA ILE A 31 24.06 7.41 3.83
C ILE A 31 25.27 7.77 2.95
N ASP A 32 25.63 9.04 2.92
CA ASP A 32 26.81 9.50 2.15
C ASP A 32 28.14 9.15 2.86
N ALA A 33 29.26 9.48 2.23
CA ALA A 33 30.60 9.14 2.73
C ALA A 33 30.92 9.77 4.09
N ASP A 34 30.26 10.89 4.43
CA ASP A 34 30.42 11.59 5.71
C ASP A 34 29.45 11.04 6.78
N GLY A 35 28.68 10.01 6.45
CA GLY A 35 27.71 9.38 7.35
C GLY A 35 26.39 10.14 7.45
N ARG A 36 26.14 11.15 6.62
CA ARG A 36 24.89 11.91 6.65
C ARG A 36 23.78 11.14 5.94
N GLU A 37 22.64 11.07 6.62
CA GLU A 37 21.43 10.48 6.05
C GLU A 37 20.72 11.48 5.13
N ILE A 38 20.48 11.05 3.89
CA ILE A 38 19.73 11.77 2.87
C ILE A 38 18.48 10.96 2.57
N ASP A 39 17.32 11.48 2.93
CA ASP A 39 16.07 10.88 2.44
C ASP A 39 15.86 11.30 0.98
N ILE A 40 15.92 10.32 0.09
CA ILE A 40 15.74 10.52 -1.35
C ILE A 40 14.28 10.32 -1.78
N ALA A 41 13.40 9.91 -0.86
CA ALA A 41 11.96 9.89 -1.07
C ALA A 41 11.31 11.15 -0.47
N TRP A 42 10.13 11.51 -0.97
CA TRP A 42 9.28 12.43 -0.21
C TRP A 42 8.70 11.68 0.99
N GLY A 43 9.46 11.66 2.08
CA GLY A 43 9.23 10.80 3.22
C GLY A 43 8.14 11.28 4.18
N TYR A 44 7.65 10.34 4.99
CA TYR A 44 6.78 10.61 6.14
C TYR A 44 7.03 9.58 7.26
N SER A 45 6.54 9.84 8.46
CA SER A 45 6.70 8.96 9.62
C SER A 45 5.37 8.75 10.34
N GLY A 46 5.13 7.53 10.80
CA GLY A 46 3.89 7.18 11.51
C GLY A 46 2.65 7.17 10.61
N GLY A 47 1.62 6.43 11.03
CA GLY A 47 0.44 6.17 10.21
C GLY A 47 -0.40 7.40 9.89
N SER A 48 -0.33 8.45 10.71
CA SER A 48 -1.05 9.72 10.51
C SER A 48 -0.37 10.69 9.53
N GLY A 49 0.91 10.49 9.21
CA GLY A 49 1.68 11.39 8.34
C GLY A 49 1.43 11.20 6.84
N LYS A 50 0.68 10.16 6.45
CA LYS A 50 0.48 9.76 5.06
C LYS A 50 -0.50 10.68 4.33
N ARG A 51 -0.10 11.20 3.17
CA ARG A 51 -1.00 11.93 2.25
C ARG A 51 -1.38 11.08 1.05
N GLY A 52 -2.68 10.85 0.84
CA GLY A 52 -3.14 10.05 -0.30
C GLY A 52 -2.56 8.61 -0.30
N GLY A 53 -2.18 8.11 -1.47
CA GLY A 53 -1.50 6.82 -1.64
C GLY A 53 0.02 6.91 -1.58
N GLN A 54 0.58 7.89 -0.87
CA GLN A 54 2.02 8.15 -0.84
C GLN A 54 2.81 6.90 -0.43
N GLY A 55 3.65 6.43 -1.36
CA GLY A 55 4.51 5.26 -1.19
C GLY A 55 3.79 3.91 -1.32
N ASP A 56 2.47 3.87 -1.56
CA ASP A 56 1.71 2.61 -1.64
C ASP A 56 2.08 1.75 -2.85
N VAL A 57 2.04 0.44 -2.63
CA VAL A 57 1.98 -0.52 -3.72
C VAL A 57 0.57 -0.48 -4.32
N LEU A 58 0.49 -0.18 -5.62
CA LEU A 58 -0.77 0.03 -6.34
C LEU A 58 -1.16 -1.22 -7.13
N ILE A 59 -1.65 -2.23 -6.42
CA ILE A 59 -2.08 -3.50 -7.01
C ILE A 59 -3.55 -3.81 -6.71
N PRO A 60 -4.29 -4.40 -7.65
CA PRO A 60 -3.80 -4.94 -8.93
C PRO A 60 -3.64 -3.91 -10.06
N PHE A 61 -4.03 -2.65 -9.85
CA PHE A 61 -3.89 -1.62 -10.88
C PHE A 61 -3.47 -0.27 -10.29
N PRO A 62 -2.58 0.47 -10.99
CA PRO A 62 -2.37 1.89 -10.73
C PRO A 62 -3.45 2.73 -11.42
N GLY A 63 -3.47 4.04 -11.14
CA GLY A 63 -4.39 4.96 -11.80
C GLY A 63 -5.87 4.66 -11.49
N ARG A 64 -6.74 4.88 -12.48
CA ARG A 64 -8.21 4.84 -12.37
C ARG A 64 -8.82 3.85 -13.36
N ILE A 65 -9.88 3.17 -12.92
CA ILE A 65 -10.81 2.45 -13.79
C ILE A 65 -12.11 3.24 -13.85
N GLY A 66 -12.47 3.69 -15.05
CA GLY A 66 -13.65 4.50 -15.32
C GLY A 66 -14.93 3.81 -14.84
N ASN A 67 -15.76 4.52 -14.08
CA ASN A 67 -17.00 3.97 -13.50
C ASN A 67 -16.79 2.73 -12.60
N GLY A 68 -15.54 2.40 -12.23
CA GLY A 68 -15.18 1.13 -11.60
C GLY A 68 -15.50 -0.11 -12.44
N ARG A 69 -15.84 0.06 -13.72
CA ARG A 69 -16.37 -1.00 -14.57
C ARG A 69 -15.34 -1.42 -15.60
N TYR A 70 -15.08 -2.72 -15.68
CA TYR A 70 -14.20 -3.29 -16.70
C TYR A 70 -14.75 -4.62 -17.21
N SER A 71 -14.29 -5.06 -18.37
CA SER A 71 -14.62 -6.38 -18.92
C SER A 71 -13.38 -7.22 -19.06
N PHE A 72 -13.49 -8.49 -18.70
CA PHE A 72 -12.42 -9.48 -18.81
C PHE A 72 -13.05 -10.85 -19.10
N ASP A 73 -12.48 -11.59 -20.05
CA ASP A 73 -12.96 -12.92 -20.46
C ASP A 73 -14.47 -12.96 -20.75
N GLY A 74 -14.95 -12.00 -21.54
CA GLY A 74 -16.37 -11.89 -21.93
C GLY A 74 -17.33 -11.51 -20.78
N ARG A 75 -16.83 -11.27 -19.56
CA ARG A 75 -17.64 -10.90 -18.40
C ARG A 75 -17.38 -9.46 -17.99
N THR A 76 -18.44 -8.77 -17.56
CA THR A 76 -18.34 -7.45 -16.95
C THR A 76 -18.19 -7.58 -15.45
N PHE A 77 -17.27 -6.80 -14.87
CA PHE A 77 -17.03 -6.70 -13.44
C PHE A 77 -17.20 -5.26 -12.97
N GLN A 78 -17.57 -5.12 -11.70
CA GLN A 78 -17.74 -3.83 -11.03
C GLN A 78 -16.86 -3.79 -9.78
N LEU A 79 -16.07 -2.72 -9.65
CA LEU A 79 -15.26 -2.42 -8.49
C LEU A 79 -15.94 -1.35 -7.62
N GLU A 80 -15.54 -1.27 -6.36
CA GLU A 80 -15.90 -0.16 -5.48
C GLU A 80 -15.33 1.15 -6.05
N CYS A 81 -16.19 2.15 -6.26
CA CYS A 81 -15.78 3.48 -6.70
C CYS A 81 -15.30 4.28 -5.50
N ASN A 82 -14.00 4.16 -5.21
CA ASN A 82 -13.33 4.76 -4.05
C ASN A 82 -12.57 6.06 -4.36
N ASP A 83 -12.66 6.56 -5.59
CA ASP A 83 -12.12 7.85 -5.99
C ASP A 83 -12.98 9.00 -5.45
N LYS A 84 -12.32 10.04 -4.89
CA LYS A 84 -13.02 11.19 -4.31
C LYS A 84 -13.59 12.13 -5.38
N GLU A 85 -13.06 12.08 -6.60
CA GLU A 85 -13.33 13.06 -7.66
C GLU A 85 -14.40 12.60 -8.67
N GLY A 86 -14.94 11.40 -8.53
CA GLY A 86 -15.92 10.87 -9.47
C GLY A 86 -15.95 9.35 -9.44
N PRO A 87 -16.79 8.70 -10.26
CA PRO A 87 -17.21 7.33 -10.01
C PRO A 87 -16.15 6.29 -10.39
N ASN A 88 -14.87 6.53 -10.17
CA ASN A 88 -13.80 5.62 -10.55
C ASN A 88 -13.40 4.71 -9.38
N ALA A 89 -12.91 3.52 -9.72
CA ALA A 89 -12.04 2.79 -8.81
C ALA A 89 -10.60 3.29 -9.00
N ILE A 90 -9.88 3.54 -7.91
CA ILE A 90 -8.53 4.11 -7.92
C ILE A 90 -7.56 3.27 -7.08
N HIS A 91 -6.39 2.99 -7.64
CA HIS A 91 -5.20 2.49 -6.92
C HIS A 91 -5.35 1.12 -6.23
N GLY A 92 -6.14 0.22 -6.81
CA GLY A 92 -6.24 -1.15 -6.34
C GLY A 92 -6.75 -1.27 -4.90
N PHE A 93 -6.29 -2.30 -4.17
CA PHE A 93 -6.94 -2.74 -2.92
C PHE A 93 -6.04 -2.69 -1.68
N VAL A 94 -4.72 -2.58 -1.84
CA VAL A 94 -3.75 -2.80 -0.75
C VAL A 94 -3.63 -1.63 0.21
N ARG A 95 -4.17 -0.46 -0.14
CA ARG A 95 -4.11 0.75 0.70
C ARG A 95 -4.73 0.54 2.09
N LYS A 96 -5.78 -0.27 2.18
CA LYS A 96 -6.37 -0.70 3.45
C LYS A 96 -5.71 -2.02 3.86
N PRO A 97 -5.54 -2.33 5.15
CA PRO A 97 -5.09 -3.64 5.58
C PRO A 97 -6.08 -4.65 5.01
N ALA A 98 -5.61 -5.86 4.68
CA ALA A 98 -6.49 -6.92 4.25
C ALA A 98 -7.68 -6.98 5.23
N MET A 99 -8.90 -6.73 4.73
CA MET A 99 -10.08 -7.20 5.43
C MET A 99 -9.81 -8.69 5.59
N ALA A 100 -9.78 -9.19 6.83
CA ALA A 100 -9.80 -10.62 7.04
C ALA A 100 -10.98 -11.12 6.22
N ASP A 101 -10.70 -11.95 5.23
CA ASP A 101 -11.76 -12.65 4.53
C ASP A 101 -12.52 -13.43 5.61
N PRO A 102 -13.81 -13.13 5.88
CA PRO A 102 -14.56 -13.89 6.86
C PRO A 102 -14.63 -15.39 6.51
N ALA A 103 -14.33 -15.77 5.26
CA ALA A 103 -14.23 -17.17 4.83
C ALA A 103 -12.91 -17.87 5.24
N ILE A 104 -11.83 -17.13 5.55
CA ILE A 104 -10.56 -17.72 6.01
C ILE A 104 -10.51 -17.84 7.54
N ALA A 105 -11.36 -17.11 8.26
CA ALA A 105 -11.42 -17.12 9.73
C ALA A 105 -12.17 -18.33 10.34
N SER A 106 -12.74 -19.23 9.52
CA SER A 106 -13.64 -20.29 9.99
C SER A 106 -13.22 -21.73 9.65
N GLU A 107 -12.03 -21.98 9.09
CA GLU A 107 -11.58 -23.38 8.98
C GLU A 107 -11.00 -23.88 10.32
N PRO A 108 -11.61 -24.89 10.95
CA PRO A 108 -11.00 -25.54 12.10
C PRO A 108 -9.76 -26.29 11.62
N ARG A 109 -8.62 -26.07 12.30
CA ARG A 109 -7.46 -26.97 12.14
C ARG A 109 -7.86 -28.33 12.70
N HIS A 110 -8.18 -29.27 11.83
CA HIS A 110 -8.12 -30.69 12.17
C HIS A 110 -6.66 -31.12 12.16
N ILE A 111 -6.05 -31.19 13.34
CA ILE A 111 -5.12 -32.27 13.74
C ILE A 111 -5.25 -32.48 15.24
#